data_AF-A0A3D4XD71-F1
#
_entry.id   AF-A0A3D4XD71-F1
#
_cell.length_a   1.000
_cell.length_b   1.000
_cell.length_c   1.000
_cell.angle_alpha   90.00
_cell.angle_beta   90.00
_cell.angle_gamma   90.00
#
_symmetry.space_group_name_H-M   'P 1'
#
loop_
_entity.id
_entity.type
_entity.pdbx_description
1 polymer ?
#
loop_
_entity_poly.entity_id
_entity_poly.type
_entity_poly.pdbx_seq_one_letter_code
_entity_poly.pdbx_strand_id
1 'polypeptide(L)'
;SIYYCDPMCSWQKPHCEKNHEYIRKICPKGSSFDEYSQCDINLMMSHINSASRQSLGGLSPMALANLMLPQELLNFFALTEIPADEIILTPALLKK
;
A
#
# COMPACT_ATOMS: atom_id res chain seq x y z
N SER A 1 25.20 -0.76 -1.77
CA SER A 1 23.80 -0.48 -2.12
C SER A 1 23.08 -1.79 -2.35
N ILE A 2 21.92 -2.00 -1.73
CA ILE A 2 21.05 -3.15 -2.02
C ILE A 2 20.16 -2.73 -3.19
N TYR A 3 20.31 -3.38 -4.33
CA TYR A 3 19.41 -3.19 -5.47
C TYR A 3 18.40 -4.32 -5.45
N TYR A 4 17.11 -3.99 -5.33
CA TYR A 4 16.01 -4.96 -5.38
C TYR A 4 15.62 -5.32 -6.83
N CYS A 5 16.38 -4.83 -7.81
CA CYS A 5 16.16 -5.09 -9.22
C CYS A 5 17.43 -5.74 -9.79
N ASP A 6 17.23 -6.64 -10.74
CA ASP A 6 18.32 -7.30 -11.45
C ASP A 6 19.15 -6.26 -12.23
N PRO A 7 20.47 -6.45 -12.34
CA PRO A 7 21.32 -5.57 -13.13
C PRO A 7 20.77 -5.39 -14.55
N MET A 8 20.72 -4.14 -15.03
CA MET A 8 20.15 -3.75 -16.33
C MET A 8 18.63 -3.98 -16.51
N CYS A 9 17.91 -4.38 -15.46
CA CYS A 9 16.45 -4.58 -15.51
C CYS A 9 15.67 -3.37 -15.01
N SER A 10 15.85 -2.20 -15.65
CA SER A 10 15.22 -0.94 -15.23
C SER A 10 13.70 -0.96 -15.22
N TRP A 11 13.06 -1.87 -15.98
CA TRP A 11 11.61 -2.06 -16.03
C TRP A 11 11.00 -2.70 -14.78
N GLN A 12 11.81 -3.25 -13.86
CA GLN A 12 11.30 -3.79 -12.59
C GLN A 12 10.94 -2.65 -11.63
N LYS A 13 11.69 -1.55 -11.66
CA LYS A 13 11.57 -0.41 -10.74
C LYS A 13 10.23 0.36 -10.79
N PRO A 14 9.61 0.64 -11.96
CA PRO A 14 8.37 1.42 -12.06
C PRO A 14 7.23 0.92 -11.15
N HIS A 15 7.12 -0.39 -10.93
CA HIS A 15 6.08 -0.98 -10.07
C HIS A 15 6.26 -0.56 -8.61
N CYS A 16 7.50 -0.59 -8.10
CA CYS A 16 7.82 -0.11 -6.75
C CYS A 16 7.58 1.39 -6.62
N GLU A 17 7.99 2.18 -7.62
CA GLU A 17 7.79 3.63 -7.61
C GLU A 17 6.30 4.00 -7.61
N LYS A 18 5.46 3.23 -8.29
CA LYS A 18 4.01 3.44 -8.23
C LYS A 18 3.44 3.18 -6.84
N ASN A 19 3.90 2.15 -6.14
CA ASN A 19 3.49 1.90 -4.75
C ASN A 19 4.00 3.03 -3.82
N HIS A 20 5.23 3.52 -4.04
CA HIS A 20 5.74 4.68 -3.30
C HIS A 20 4.89 5.94 -3.54
N GLU A 21 4.37 6.15 -4.74
CA GLU A 21 3.45 7.25 -5.03
C GLU A 21 2.21 7.22 -4.12
N TYR A 22 1.60 6.06 -3.90
CA TYR A 22 0.46 5.92 -2.99
C TYR A 22 0.82 6.27 -1.55
N ILE A 23 1.97 5.77 -1.05
CA ILE A 23 2.47 6.11 0.29
C ILE A 23 2.67 7.64 0.39
N ARG A 24 3.24 8.27 -0.64
CA ARG A 24 3.48 9.74 -0.65
C ARG A 24 2.21 10.58 -0.65
N LYS A 25 1.05 10.04 -1.07
CA LYS A 25 -0.22 10.75 -0.95
C LYS A 25 -0.64 10.93 0.52
N ILE A 26 -0.27 9.98 1.38
CA ILE A 26 -0.58 9.97 2.82
C ILE A 26 0.57 10.57 3.63
N CYS A 27 1.82 10.24 3.28
CA CYS A 27 3.04 10.75 3.90
C CYS A 27 3.86 11.55 2.86
N PRO A 28 3.55 12.84 2.65
CA PRO A 28 4.26 13.67 1.67
C PRO A 28 5.77 13.69 1.90
N LYS A 29 6.50 14.06 0.84
CA LYS A 29 7.95 14.20 0.94
C LYS A 29 8.32 15.20 2.04
N GLY A 30 9.18 14.76 2.97
CA GLY A 30 9.58 15.54 4.14
C GLY A 30 8.88 15.14 5.44
N SER A 31 7.85 14.29 5.39
CA SER A 31 7.26 13.65 6.57
C SER A 31 8.26 12.69 7.22
N SER A 32 8.38 12.74 8.55
CA SER A 32 9.06 11.69 9.31
C SER A 32 8.11 10.51 9.53
N PHE A 33 8.68 9.31 9.63
CA PHE A 33 7.96 8.08 9.99
C PHE A 33 8.21 7.69 11.45
N ASP A 34 9.04 8.44 12.19
CA ASP A 34 9.48 8.07 13.54
C ASP A 34 8.32 8.00 14.56
N GLU A 35 7.25 8.75 14.32
CA GLU A 35 6.08 8.79 15.20
C GLU A 35 4.99 7.75 14.84
N TYR A 36 5.17 7.00 13.74
CA TYR A 36 4.22 6.00 13.30
C TYR A 36 4.54 4.64 13.92
N SER A 37 3.52 4.05 14.54
CA SER A 37 3.53 2.68 15.01
C SER A 37 3.29 1.70 13.87
N GLN A 38 3.54 0.40 14.12
CA GLN A 38 3.17 -0.64 13.16
C GLN A 38 1.66 -0.62 12.86
N CYS A 39 0.81 -0.26 13.82
CA CYS A 39 -0.63 -0.13 13.60
C CYS A 39 -0.97 0.99 12.60
N ASP A 40 -0.27 2.13 12.68
CA ASP A 40 -0.43 3.23 11.72
C ASP A 40 -0.02 2.80 10.31
N ILE A 41 1.07 2.03 10.19
CA ILE A 41 1.53 1.49 8.91
C ILE A 41 0.54 0.46 8.36
N ASN A 42 0.03 -0.44 9.19
CA ASN A 42 -0.97 -1.42 8.79
C ASN A 42 -2.24 -0.74 8.28
N LEU A 43 -2.72 0.28 9.01
CA LEU A 43 -3.85 1.11 8.60
C LEU A 43 -3.61 1.74 7.22
N MET A 44 -2.47 2.42 7.04
CA MET A 44 -2.09 3.01 5.75
C MET A 44 -2.09 1.98 4.62
N MET A 45 -1.50 0.81 4.85
CA MET A 45 -1.40 -0.24 3.83
C MET A 45 -2.77 -0.87 3.52
N SER A 46 -3.65 -1.04 4.52
CA SER A 46 -5.05 -1.46 4.30
C SER A 46 -5.79 -0.48 3.39
N HIS A 47 -5.73 0.83 3.65
CA HIS A 47 -6.36 1.84 2.78
C HIS A 47 -5.77 1.84 1.36
N ILE A 48 -4.45 1.74 1.22
CA ILE A 48 -3.79 1.69 -0.10
C ILE A 48 -4.18 0.42 -0.88
N ASN A 49 -4.24 -0.73 -0.20
CA ASN A 49 -4.52 -2.01 -0.83
C ASN A 49 -6.01 -2.24 -1.11
N SER A 50 -6.91 -1.51 -0.46
CA SER A 50 -8.33 -1.49 -0.79
C SER A 50 -8.69 -0.55 -1.94
N ALA A 51 -7.79 0.36 -2.33
CA ALA A 51 -8.02 1.24 -3.46
C ALA A 51 -7.98 0.47 -4.79
N SER A 52 -9.00 0.66 -5.63
CA SER A 52 -9.08 0.08 -6.97
C SER A 52 -7.96 0.60 -7.88
N ARG A 53 -7.49 -0.26 -8.78
CA ARG A 53 -6.44 0.07 -9.75
C ARG A 53 -6.90 -0.24 -11.16
N GLN A 54 -6.73 0.71 -12.06
CA GLN A 54 -7.00 0.48 -13.49
C GLN A 54 -6.16 -0.67 -14.07
N SER A 55 -4.91 -0.82 -13.62
CA SER A 55 -4.04 -1.93 -14.01
C SER A 55 -4.53 -3.31 -13.56
N LEU A 56 -5.49 -3.36 -12.63
CA LEU A 56 -6.12 -4.59 -12.13
C LEU A 56 -7.57 -4.71 -12.63
N GLY A 57 -7.90 -4.07 -13.75
CA GLY A 57 -9.26 -4.12 -14.31
C GLY A 57 -10.32 -3.45 -13.43
N GLY A 58 -9.92 -2.50 -12.57
CA GLY A 58 -10.82 -1.83 -11.62
C GLY A 58 -10.98 -2.55 -10.28
N LEU A 59 -10.32 -3.69 -10.08
CA LEU A 59 -10.24 -4.36 -8.77
C LEU A 59 -9.18 -3.72 -7.88
N SER A 60 -9.30 -3.93 -6.57
CA SER A 60 -8.27 -3.55 -5.59
C SER A 60 -7.25 -4.69 -5.41
N PRO A 61 -6.01 -4.39 -5.01
CA PRO A 61 -5.07 -5.41 -4.55
C PRO A 61 -5.65 -6.34 -3.50
N MET A 62 -6.44 -5.82 -2.55
CA MET A 62 -7.08 -6.61 -1.50
C MET A 62 -8.11 -7.60 -2.06
N ALA A 63 -8.94 -7.16 -3.01
CA ALA A 63 -9.92 -8.04 -3.66
C ALA A 63 -9.24 -9.21 -4.39
N LEU A 64 -8.12 -8.95 -5.08
CA LEU A 64 -7.34 -10.03 -5.71
C LEU A 64 -6.63 -10.91 -4.67
N ALA A 65 -6.08 -10.31 -3.61
CA ALA A 65 -5.40 -11.05 -2.55
C ALA A 65 -6.35 -12.02 -1.84
N ASN A 66 -7.58 -11.58 -1.52
CA ASN A 66 -8.62 -12.44 -0.94
C ASN A 66 -8.98 -13.64 -1.83
N LEU A 67 -8.82 -13.52 -3.15
CA LEU A 67 -9.08 -14.62 -4.09
C LEU A 67 -7.89 -15.57 -4.25
N MET A 68 -6.66 -15.05 -4.15
CA MET A 68 -5.45 -15.77 -4.55
C MET A 68 -4.58 -16.26 -3.39
N LEU A 69 -4.69 -15.64 -2.21
CA LEU A 69 -3.82 -15.88 -1.06
C LEU A 69 -4.60 -16.51 0.10
N PRO A 70 -3.95 -17.33 0.94
CA PRO A 70 -4.55 -17.83 2.17
C PRO A 70 -4.92 -16.68 3.11
N GLN A 71 -6.09 -16.77 3.75
CA GLN A 71 -6.58 -15.72 4.64
C GLN A 71 -5.68 -15.54 5.87
N GLU A 72 -5.03 -16.61 6.32
CA GLU A 72 -4.07 -16.59 7.43
C GLU A 72 -2.89 -15.66 7.14
N LEU A 73 -2.50 -15.52 5.87
CA LEU A 73 -1.42 -14.63 5.48
C LEU A 73 -1.83 -13.15 5.61
N LEU A 74 -3.05 -12.81 5.20
CA LEU A 74 -3.58 -11.46 5.32
C LEU A 74 -3.75 -11.08 6.80
N ASN A 75 -4.24 -12.02 7.61
CA ASN A 75 -4.34 -11.86 9.06
C ASN A 75 -2.97 -11.68 9.72
N PHE A 76 -1.96 -12.44 9.29
CA PHE A 76 -0.59 -12.33 9.80
C PHE A 76 0.01 -10.94 9.55
N PHE A 77 -0.24 -10.36 8.37
CA PHE A 77 0.17 -8.99 8.05
C PHE A 77 -0.74 -7.91 8.66
N ALA A 78 -1.77 -8.30 9.40
CA ALA A 78 -2.78 -7.41 9.98
C ALA A 78 -3.39 -6.45 8.94
N LEU A 79 -3.62 -6.96 7.72
CA LEU A 79 -4.28 -6.23 6.65
C LEU A 79 -5.78 -6.45 6.70
N THR A 80 -6.52 -5.37 6.46
CA THR A 80 -7.98 -5.35 6.47
C THR A 80 -8.50 -4.71 5.19
N GLU A 81 -9.63 -5.21 4.70
CA GLU A 81 -10.32 -4.58 3.59
C GLU A 81 -11.13 -3.38 4.07
N ILE A 82 -10.92 -2.23 3.44
CA ILE A 82 -11.64 -0.98 3.70
C ILE A 82 -12.74 -0.78 2.64
N PRO A 83 -13.99 -0.49 3.04
CA PRO A 83 -15.06 -0.11 2.13
C PRO A 83 -14.67 1.08 1.24
N ALA A 84 -15.10 1.08 -0.02
CA ALA A 84 -14.63 2.05 -1.03
C ALA A 84 -14.88 3.52 -0.64
N ASP A 85 -15.97 3.79 0.07
CA ASP A 85 -16.38 5.10 0.58
C ASP A 85 -15.62 5.55 1.83
N GLU A 86 -14.95 4.63 2.52
CA GLU A 86 -14.12 4.89 3.70
C GLU A 86 -12.63 5.02 3.37
N ILE A 87 -12.23 4.83 2.10
CA ILE A 87 -10.83 4.89 1.69
C ILE A 87 -10.29 6.32 1.76
N ILE A 88 -9.32 6.56 2.64
CA ILE A 88 -8.60 7.83 2.73
C ILE A 88 -7.16 7.64 2.23
N LEU A 89 -6.83 8.29 1.10
CA LEU A 89 -5.48 8.28 0.53
C LEU A 89 -4.79 9.64 0.67
N THR A 90 -5.14 10.43 1.67
CA THR A 90 -4.61 11.76 1.92
C THR A 90 -3.92 11.81 3.30
N PRO A 91 -3.19 12.89 3.63
CA PRO A 91 -2.53 13.00 4.93
C PRO A 91 -3.49 12.98 6.12
N ALA A 92 -4.79 13.16 5.91
CA ALA A 92 -5.80 13.08 6.96
C ALA A 92 -5.86 11.69 7.62
N LEU A 93 -5.43 10.62 6.94
CA LEU A 93 -5.51 9.26 7.46
C LEU A 93 -4.68 9.08 8.75
N LEU A 94 -3.47 9.62 8.78
CA LEU A 94 -2.51 9.45 9.88
C LEU A 94 -2.25 10.76 10.63
N LYS A 95 -3.14 11.74 10.50
CA LYS A 95 -3.00 13.03 11.17
C LYS A 95 -3.26 12.84 12.66
N LYS A 96 -2.24 13.12 13.48
CA LYS A 96 -2.37 13.25 14.94
C LYS A 96 -2.82 14.67 15.31
#